data_AF-A0A7C3R557-F1
#
_entry.id   AF-A0A7C3R557-F1
#
_cell.length_a   1.000
_cell.length_b   1.000
_cell.length_c   1.000
_cell.angle_alpha   90.00
_cell.angle_beta   90.00
_cell.angle_gamma   90.00
#
_symmetry.space_group_name_H-M   'P 1'
#
loop_
_entity.id
_entity.type
_entity.pdbx_description
1 polymer ?
#
loop_
_entity_poly.entity_id
_entity_poly.type
_entity_poly.pdbx_seq_one_letter_code
_entity_poly.pdbx_strand_id
1 'polypeptide(L)'
;MTEDLPIGLVFKQNLASYTDRFYPFDTGALLSNKYKNILDIDNDLQVYEVNISNGTEMKKLVKRYYKTNEKYCYGDFNNTVNPNHPKEENLIRLFLDGSKSKVDLRNRAIEVHSLQDIDISNNILAVILPRLRSSKYDYIKTNLNLLSDDVDIVYYNDLTRFNSESIRNAVIEATMNYYDKNHSNMFSYSRL
;
A
#
# COMPACT_ATOMS: atom_id res chain seq x y z
N MET A 1 -16.69 19.26 4.67
CA MET A 1 -16.08 18.27 3.74
C MET A 1 -16.20 16.91 4.39
N THR A 2 -16.93 15.98 3.78
CA THR A 2 -16.89 14.58 4.17
C THR A 2 -15.65 13.97 3.54
N GLU A 3 -14.51 14.09 4.22
CA GLU A 3 -13.32 13.37 3.79
C GLU A 3 -13.65 11.87 3.76
N ASP A 4 -13.51 11.26 2.58
CA ASP A 4 -13.57 9.82 2.44
C ASP A 4 -12.44 9.23 3.27
N LEU A 5 -12.81 8.43 4.26
CA LEU A 5 -11.85 7.83 5.17
C LEU A 5 -11.29 6.54 4.55
N PRO A 6 -9.98 6.27 4.73
CA PRO A 6 -9.36 5.08 4.17
C PRO A 6 -9.99 3.80 4.71
N ILE A 7 -10.06 2.80 3.83
CA ILE A 7 -10.46 1.44 4.16
C ILE A 7 -9.25 0.56 3.92
N GLY A 8 -8.89 -0.25 4.91
CA GLY A 8 -7.88 -1.30 4.75
C GLY A 8 -8.53 -2.61 4.34
N LEU A 9 -7.90 -3.36 3.45
CA LEU A 9 -8.28 -4.73 3.11
C LEU A 9 -7.09 -5.63 3.44
N VAL A 10 -7.34 -6.71 4.19
CA VAL A 10 -6.35 -7.72 4.51
C VAL A 10 -6.67 -8.96 3.70
N PHE A 11 -5.68 -9.45 2.97
CA PHE A 11 -5.83 -10.54 2.01
C PHE A 11 -5.14 -11.82 2.48
N LYS A 12 -5.63 -12.97 2.02
CA LYS A 12 -4.97 -14.28 2.20
C LYS A 12 -3.61 -14.30 1.50
N GLN A 13 -2.63 -14.93 2.13
CA GLN A 13 -1.24 -14.92 1.65
C GLN A 13 -1.05 -15.60 0.28
N ASN A 14 -1.90 -16.59 -0.04
CA ASN A 14 -1.90 -17.25 -1.34
C ASN A 14 -2.17 -16.27 -2.50
N LEU A 15 -2.74 -15.09 -2.26
CA LEU A 15 -2.87 -14.08 -3.32
C LEU A 15 -1.54 -13.66 -3.94
N ALA A 16 -0.44 -13.78 -3.19
CA ALA A 16 0.90 -13.52 -3.71
C ALA A 16 1.29 -14.44 -4.88
N SER A 17 0.66 -15.61 -5.06
CA SER A 17 0.95 -16.48 -6.21
C SER A 17 0.30 -16.03 -7.51
N TYR A 18 -0.62 -15.06 -7.46
CA TYR A 18 -1.31 -14.53 -8.65
C TYR A 18 -0.66 -13.25 -9.18
N THR A 19 0.26 -12.66 -8.41
CA THR A 19 0.97 -11.44 -8.79
C THR A 19 2.02 -11.73 -9.85
N ASP A 20 2.07 -10.90 -10.88
CA ASP A 20 2.92 -11.08 -12.06
C ASP A 20 4.07 -10.09 -12.10
N ARG A 21 3.77 -8.83 -11.83
CA ARG A 21 4.73 -7.74 -11.86
C ARG A 21 4.33 -6.66 -10.87
N PHE A 22 5.27 -5.79 -10.52
CA PHE A 22 4.98 -4.58 -9.79
C PHE A 22 5.70 -3.37 -10.38
N TYR A 23 5.20 -2.20 -10.00
CA TYR A 23 5.80 -0.91 -10.24
C TYR A 23 6.09 -0.22 -8.89
N PRO A 24 7.23 0.47 -8.76
CA PRO A 24 7.64 1.11 -7.53
C PRO A 24 6.91 2.44 -7.24
N PHE A 25 5.79 2.70 -7.91
CA PHE A 25 4.92 3.87 -7.76
C PHE A 25 3.54 3.59 -8.38
N ASP A 26 2.55 4.45 -8.12
CA ASP A 26 1.25 4.47 -8.82
C ASP A 26 1.42 4.83 -10.31
N THR A 27 1.24 3.85 -11.19
CA THR A 27 1.35 3.99 -12.64
C THR A 27 0.24 4.86 -13.22
N GLY A 28 -0.96 4.86 -12.63
CA GLY A 28 -2.06 5.74 -13.02
C GLY A 28 -1.72 7.21 -12.77
N ALA A 29 -1.01 7.52 -11.69
CA ALA A 29 -0.50 8.87 -11.43
C ALA A 29 0.57 9.29 -12.44
N LEU A 30 1.45 8.38 -12.86
CA LEU A 30 2.41 8.63 -13.95
C LEU A 30 1.67 8.94 -15.26
N LEU A 31 0.76 8.07 -15.68
CA LEU A 31 -0.03 8.22 -16.91
C LEU A 31 -0.89 9.49 -16.92
N SER A 32 -1.27 9.98 -15.73
CA SER A 32 -1.98 11.25 -15.53
C SER A 32 -1.05 12.48 -15.47
N ASN A 33 0.23 12.34 -15.84
CA ASN A 33 1.28 13.37 -15.80
C ASN A 33 1.56 13.97 -14.40
N LYS A 34 1.14 13.31 -13.30
CA LYS A 34 1.36 13.86 -11.95
C LYS A 34 2.84 13.93 -11.56
N TYR A 35 3.67 13.08 -12.17
CA TYR A 35 5.10 13.00 -11.89
C TYR A 35 5.97 13.67 -12.96
N LYS A 36 5.37 14.36 -13.94
CA LYS A 36 6.10 14.93 -15.10
C LYS A 36 7.21 15.91 -14.73
N ASN A 37 7.08 16.62 -13.60
CA ASN A 37 8.10 17.57 -13.13
C ASN A 37 9.29 16.89 -12.43
N ILE A 38 9.16 15.61 -12.09
CA ILE A 38 10.16 14.85 -11.32
C ILE A 38 10.82 13.83 -12.22
N LEU A 39 10.00 13.13 -12.99
CA LEU A 39 10.38 12.05 -13.87
C LEU A 39 10.46 12.57 -15.30
N ASP A 40 11.68 12.64 -15.83
CA ASP A 40 11.93 12.92 -17.25
C ASP A 40 11.74 11.62 -18.04
N ILE A 41 10.48 11.20 -18.18
CA ILE A 41 10.11 9.95 -18.87
C ILE A 41 9.25 10.31 -20.07
N ASP A 42 9.65 9.86 -21.26
CA ASP A 42 8.83 9.81 -22.48
C ASP A 42 7.70 8.76 -22.39
N ASN A 43 7.02 8.66 -21.24
CA ASN A 43 5.96 7.68 -20.91
C ASN A 43 6.35 6.18 -21.00
N ASP A 44 7.63 5.82 -21.07
CA ASP A 44 8.05 4.41 -21.08
C ASP A 44 7.94 3.76 -19.68
N LEU A 45 6.71 3.37 -19.33
CA LEU A 45 6.35 2.71 -18.08
C LEU A 45 7.12 1.39 -17.88
N GLN A 46 7.37 0.64 -18.96
CA GLN A 46 8.00 -0.69 -18.92
C GLN A 46 9.39 -0.66 -18.29
N VAL A 47 10.06 0.48 -18.34
CA VAL A 47 11.37 0.69 -17.73
C VAL A 47 11.37 0.47 -16.20
N TYR A 48 10.24 0.69 -15.53
CA TYR A 48 10.10 0.54 -14.09
C TYR A 48 9.38 -0.75 -13.69
N GLU A 49 9.00 -1.57 -14.67
CA GLU A 49 8.36 -2.86 -14.44
C GLU A 49 9.35 -3.84 -13.81
N VAL A 50 8.90 -4.53 -12.77
CA VAL A 50 9.67 -5.62 -12.14
C VAL A 50 8.81 -6.87 -12.10
N ASN A 51 9.24 -7.90 -12.81
CA ASN A 51 8.59 -9.21 -12.79
C ASN A 51 8.72 -9.85 -11.40
N ILE A 52 7.64 -10.46 -10.93
CA ILE A 52 7.55 -11.17 -9.66
C ILE A 52 7.71 -12.66 -9.95
N SER A 53 8.79 -13.25 -9.47
CA SER A 53 8.99 -14.70 -9.57
C SER A 53 8.44 -15.44 -8.36
N ASN A 54 8.74 -14.93 -7.16
CA ASN A 54 8.37 -15.53 -5.88
C ASN A 54 8.21 -14.48 -4.76
N GLY A 55 8.14 -13.19 -5.12
CA GLY A 55 8.02 -12.08 -4.19
C GLY A 55 9.34 -11.59 -3.58
N THR A 56 10.47 -12.26 -3.83
CA THR A 56 11.79 -11.80 -3.36
C THR A 56 12.15 -10.42 -3.92
N GLU A 57 11.70 -10.10 -5.13
CA GLU A 57 11.92 -8.82 -5.79
C GLU A 57 11.28 -7.66 -5.01
N MET A 58 10.06 -7.83 -4.52
CA MET A 58 9.39 -6.85 -3.65
C MET A 58 10.13 -6.68 -2.33
N LYS A 59 10.60 -7.78 -1.70
CA LYS A 59 11.41 -7.72 -0.48
C LYS A 59 12.72 -6.97 -0.70
N LYS A 60 13.40 -7.20 -1.84
CA LYS A 60 14.63 -6.48 -2.22
C LYS A 60 14.35 -4.98 -2.36
N LEU A 61 13.24 -4.60 -2.99
CA LEU A 61 12.83 -3.21 -3.11
C LEU A 61 12.63 -2.57 -1.73
N VAL A 62 11.80 -3.18 -0.88
CA VAL A 62 11.53 -2.67 0.48
C VAL A 62 12.83 -2.57 1.28
N LYS A 63 13.69 -3.58 1.22
CA LYS A 63 14.99 -3.59 1.89
C LYS A 63 15.91 -2.46 1.41
N ARG A 64 15.94 -2.20 0.11
CA ARG A 64 16.81 -1.20 -0.50
C ARG A 64 16.38 0.21 -0.08
N TYR A 65 15.12 0.55 -0.27
CA TYR A 65 14.62 1.92 -0.12
C TYR A 65 14.03 2.24 1.24
N TYR A 66 13.64 1.24 2.04
CA TYR A 66 12.98 1.47 3.34
C TYR A 66 13.63 0.70 4.49
N LYS A 67 14.52 -0.26 4.24
CA LYS A 67 15.16 -1.16 5.24
C LYS A 67 14.23 -2.12 5.97
N THR A 68 12.99 -1.73 6.28
CA THR A 68 11.99 -2.55 6.98
C THR A 68 10.59 -2.34 6.39
N ASN A 69 9.69 -3.31 6.61
CA ASN A 69 8.28 -3.18 6.22
C ASN A 69 7.58 -2.03 6.95
N GLU A 70 7.91 -1.83 8.23
CA GLU A 70 7.39 -0.73 9.03
C GLU A 70 7.73 0.64 8.40
N LYS A 71 9.01 0.86 8.08
CA LYS A 71 9.45 2.09 7.41
C LYS A 71 8.76 2.28 6.07
N TYR A 72 8.51 1.21 5.31
CA TYR A 72 7.71 1.28 4.09
C TYR A 72 6.26 1.74 4.37
N CYS A 73 5.58 1.13 5.34
CA CYS A 73 4.20 1.52 5.70
C CYS A 73 4.08 2.98 6.10
N TYR A 74 5.06 3.51 6.84
CA TYR A 74 5.10 4.93 7.22
C TYR A 74 5.67 5.85 6.13
N GLY A 75 6.15 5.29 5.02
CA GLY A 75 6.80 6.02 3.94
C GLY A 75 8.14 6.64 4.34
N ASP A 76 8.83 6.10 5.35
CA ASP A 76 10.15 6.54 5.81
C ASP A 76 11.25 6.03 4.87
N PHE A 77 11.51 6.82 3.84
CA PHE A 77 12.50 6.52 2.81
C PHE A 77 13.94 6.63 3.34
N ASN A 78 14.77 5.64 3.01
CA ASN A 78 16.20 5.63 3.29
C ASN A 78 16.95 6.61 2.38
N ASN A 79 17.18 7.83 2.85
CA ASN A 79 17.91 8.88 2.13
C ASN A 79 19.41 8.60 1.88
N THR A 80 19.95 7.48 2.37
CA THR A 80 21.34 7.07 2.14
C THR A 80 21.54 6.19 0.91
N VAL A 81 20.47 5.88 0.16
CA VAL A 81 20.58 5.08 -1.07
C VAL A 81 21.27 5.88 -2.17
N ASN A 82 22.41 5.37 -2.64
CA ASN A 82 23.05 5.87 -3.86
C ASN A 82 22.45 5.15 -5.09
N PRO A 83 22.08 5.88 -6.16
CA PRO A 83 21.58 5.27 -7.38
C PRO A 83 22.69 4.44 -8.05
N ASN A 84 22.33 3.26 -8.54
CA ASN A 84 23.21 2.42 -9.36
C ASN A 84 22.98 2.66 -10.86
N HIS A 85 21.93 3.40 -11.23
CA HIS A 85 21.52 3.63 -12.62
C HIS A 85 20.72 4.94 -12.72
N PRO A 86 20.78 5.72 -13.83
CA PRO A 86 20.00 6.96 -13.99
C PRO A 86 18.49 6.80 -13.77
N LYS A 87 17.93 5.65 -14.19
CA LYS A 87 16.53 5.28 -13.93
C LYS A 87 16.21 5.17 -12.43
N GLU A 88 17.16 4.67 -11.65
CA GLU A 88 17.02 4.58 -10.20
C GLU A 88 17.11 5.96 -9.54
N GLU A 89 17.95 6.84 -10.07
CA GLU A 89 18.02 8.24 -9.63
C GLU A 89 16.67 8.94 -9.76
N ASN A 90 15.96 8.70 -10.87
CA ASN A 90 14.59 9.19 -11.06
C ASN A 90 13.61 8.66 -10.00
N LEU A 91 13.69 7.36 -9.66
CA LEU A 91 12.88 6.79 -8.56
C LEU A 91 13.19 7.43 -7.21
N ILE A 92 14.48 7.63 -6.90
CA ILE A 92 14.91 8.26 -5.66
C ILE A 92 14.39 9.70 -5.58
N ARG A 93 14.47 10.45 -6.69
CA ARG A 93 13.87 11.80 -6.79
C ARG A 93 12.37 11.77 -6.53
N LEU A 94 11.65 10.81 -7.11
CA LEU A 94 10.22 10.61 -6.88
C LEU A 94 9.91 10.35 -5.41
N PHE A 95 10.67 9.47 -4.74
CA PHE A 95 10.46 9.15 -3.33
C PHE A 95 10.75 10.33 -2.40
N LEU A 96 11.72 11.17 -2.75
CA LEU A 96 12.13 12.35 -1.97
C LEU A 96 11.18 13.55 -2.14
N ASP A 97 10.38 13.60 -3.20
CA ASP A 97 9.51 14.75 -3.52
C ASP A 97 8.39 15.00 -2.48
N GLY A 98 8.13 14.04 -1.59
CA GLY A 98 7.07 14.08 -0.57
C GLY A 98 7.24 15.06 0.60
N SER A 99 7.92 16.21 0.45
CA SER A 99 8.23 17.13 1.56
C SER A 99 7.77 18.58 1.43
N LYS A 100 7.13 19.00 0.32
CA LYS A 100 6.79 20.44 0.14
C LYS A 100 5.35 20.77 -0.23
N SER A 101 4.55 19.81 -0.63
CA SER A 101 3.16 20.04 -1.00
C SER A 101 2.28 18.98 -0.37
N LYS A 102 0.97 19.26 -0.27
CA LYS A 102 -0.10 18.34 0.17
C LYS A 102 -0.25 17.12 -0.76
N VAL A 103 0.86 16.53 -1.18
CA VAL A 103 1.01 15.55 -2.24
C VAL A 103 0.96 14.19 -1.60
N ASP A 104 -0.23 13.61 -1.71
CA ASP A 104 -0.36 12.37 -2.46
C ASP A 104 0.84 11.41 -2.37
N LEU A 105 0.87 10.61 -1.30
CA LEU A 105 1.90 9.61 -1.02
C LEU A 105 1.89 8.42 -2.01
N ARG A 106 1.05 8.47 -3.06
CA ARG A 106 1.02 7.46 -4.13
C ARG A 106 2.34 7.38 -4.90
N ASN A 107 3.21 8.39 -4.77
CA ASN A 107 4.58 8.37 -5.28
C ASN A 107 5.46 7.29 -4.62
N ARG A 108 5.06 6.76 -3.45
CA ARG A 108 5.76 5.69 -2.71
C ARG A 108 4.99 4.36 -2.70
N ALA A 109 3.83 4.29 -3.36
CA ALA A 109 3.05 3.06 -3.42
C ALA A 109 3.78 1.99 -4.25
N ILE A 110 3.73 0.74 -3.83
CA ILE A 110 4.07 -0.39 -4.69
C ILE A 110 2.78 -0.84 -5.37
N GLU A 111 2.66 -0.61 -6.67
CA GLU A 111 1.53 -1.07 -7.47
C GLU A 111 1.81 -2.48 -7.97
N VAL A 112 0.90 -3.42 -7.70
CA VAL A 112 1.06 -4.83 -8.07
C VAL A 112 0.00 -5.19 -9.09
N HIS A 113 0.42 -5.83 -10.19
CA HIS A 113 -0.47 -6.33 -11.23
C HIS A 113 -0.57 -7.85 -11.16
N SER A 114 -1.77 -8.35 -11.47
CA SER A 114 -2.08 -9.78 -11.55
C SER A 114 -2.40 -10.14 -13.00
N LEU A 115 -2.04 -11.35 -13.42
CA LEU A 115 -2.47 -11.91 -14.72
C LEU A 115 -3.90 -12.44 -14.69
N GLN A 116 -4.47 -12.60 -13.51
CA GLN A 116 -5.77 -13.22 -13.29
C GLN A 116 -6.66 -12.28 -12.48
N ASP A 117 -7.96 -12.34 -12.74
CA ASP A 117 -8.94 -11.67 -11.90
C ASP A 117 -8.89 -12.24 -10.49
N ILE A 118 -8.69 -11.36 -9.51
CA ILE A 118 -8.68 -11.74 -8.10
C ILE A 118 -10.10 -11.69 -7.57
N ASP A 119 -10.64 -12.84 -7.19
CA ASP A 119 -11.89 -12.90 -6.45
C ASP A 119 -11.67 -12.41 -5.01
N ILE A 120 -12.05 -11.16 -4.77
CA ILE A 120 -11.92 -10.50 -3.47
C ILE A 120 -12.68 -11.28 -2.40
N SER A 121 -13.88 -11.80 -2.71
CA SER A 121 -14.76 -12.43 -1.72
C SER A 121 -14.12 -13.66 -1.08
N ASN A 122 -13.45 -14.46 -1.89
CA ASN A 122 -12.79 -15.69 -1.45
C ASN A 122 -11.39 -15.48 -0.86
N ASN A 123 -10.83 -14.27 -1.01
CA ASN A 123 -9.44 -14.01 -0.64
C ASN A 123 -9.25 -12.89 0.39
N ILE A 124 -10.32 -12.26 0.86
CA ILE A 124 -10.26 -11.31 1.96
C ILE A 124 -10.32 -12.04 3.31
N LEU A 125 -9.52 -11.55 4.26
CA LEU A 125 -9.47 -12.00 5.65
C LEU A 125 -10.10 -10.97 6.58
N ALA A 126 -9.84 -9.69 6.33
CA ALA A 126 -10.41 -8.63 7.13
C ALA A 126 -10.63 -7.34 6.35
N VAL A 127 -11.57 -6.54 6.85
CA VAL A 127 -11.80 -5.16 6.43
C VAL A 127 -11.59 -4.22 7.60
N ILE A 128 -10.71 -3.24 7.41
CA ILE A 128 -10.36 -2.23 8.40
C ILE A 128 -11.16 -0.97 8.12
N LEU A 129 -12.16 -0.68 8.97
CA LEU A 129 -13.12 0.41 8.79
C LEU A 129 -12.98 1.52 9.83
N PRO A 130 -13.37 2.76 9.50
CA PRO A 130 -13.45 3.84 10.49
C PRO A 130 -14.56 3.56 11.50
N ARG A 131 -14.27 3.71 12.81
CA ARG A 131 -15.19 3.37 13.89
C ARG A 131 -16.42 4.29 13.96
N LEU A 132 -16.20 5.60 14.04
CA LEU A 132 -17.25 6.61 14.28
C LEU A 132 -18.08 6.86 13.02
N ARG A 133 -17.50 6.73 11.84
CA ARG A 133 -18.22 6.77 10.57
C ARG A 133 -18.66 5.42 10.06
N SER A 134 -18.56 4.35 10.86
CA SER A 134 -18.85 2.99 10.41
C SER A 134 -20.27 2.81 9.84
N SER A 135 -21.25 3.62 10.27
CA SER A 135 -22.62 3.60 9.71
C SER A 135 -22.69 4.01 8.24
N LYS A 136 -21.75 4.85 7.77
CA LYS A 136 -21.64 5.18 6.34
C LYS A 136 -21.23 3.99 5.47
N TYR A 137 -20.68 2.97 6.11
CA TYR A 137 -20.17 1.76 5.48
C TYR A 137 -21.04 0.55 5.83
N ASP A 138 -22.28 0.76 6.30
CA ASP A 138 -23.19 -0.34 6.60
C ASP A 138 -23.45 -1.21 5.37
N TYR A 139 -23.46 -0.63 4.16
CA TYR A 139 -23.51 -1.41 2.92
C TYR A 139 -22.33 -2.38 2.80
N ILE A 140 -21.11 -1.98 3.18
CA ILE A 140 -19.94 -2.86 3.16
C ILE A 140 -20.15 -4.00 4.15
N LYS A 141 -20.57 -3.68 5.38
CA LYS A 141 -20.82 -4.69 6.42
C LYS A 141 -21.88 -5.70 5.97
N THR A 142 -23.00 -5.22 5.43
CA THR A 142 -24.08 -6.08 4.93
C THR A 142 -23.58 -6.97 3.80
N ASN A 143 -22.83 -6.44 2.84
CA ASN A 143 -22.32 -7.25 1.73
C ASN A 143 -21.22 -8.22 2.19
N LEU A 144 -20.33 -7.85 3.10
CA LEU A 144 -19.31 -8.77 3.63
C LEU A 144 -19.94 -9.97 4.35
N ASN A 145 -20.95 -9.72 5.18
CA ASN A 145 -21.72 -10.78 5.83
C ASN A 145 -22.42 -11.71 4.82
N LEU A 146 -22.63 -11.27 3.58
CA LEU A 146 -23.18 -12.10 2.50
C LEU A 146 -22.10 -12.85 1.72
N LEU A 147 -20.85 -12.39 1.75
CA LEU A 147 -19.75 -12.96 0.96
C LEU A 147 -19.07 -14.12 1.70
N SER A 148 -18.86 -14.01 3.01
CA SER A 148 -18.28 -15.08 3.83
C SER A 148 -18.41 -14.76 5.33
N ASP A 149 -18.78 -15.75 6.13
CA ASP A 149 -18.86 -15.64 7.60
C ASP A 149 -17.48 -15.46 8.27
N ASP A 150 -16.39 -15.69 7.52
CA ASP A 150 -15.01 -15.71 8.03
C ASP A 150 -14.24 -14.38 7.83
N VAL A 151 -14.90 -13.31 7.36
CA VAL A 151 -14.25 -12.00 7.16
C VAL A 151 -14.37 -11.14 8.41
N ASP A 152 -13.23 -10.83 9.02
CA ASP A 152 -13.19 -9.99 10.21
C ASP A 152 -13.43 -8.51 9.86
N ILE A 153 -14.27 -7.84 10.67
CA ILE A 153 -14.42 -6.39 10.61
C ILE A 153 -13.63 -5.77 11.76
N VAL A 154 -12.53 -5.09 11.44
CA VAL A 154 -11.67 -4.40 12.39
C VAL A 154 -11.93 -2.90 12.29
N TYR A 155 -11.94 -2.21 13.43
CA TYR A 155 -12.16 -0.78 13.47
C TYR A 155 -10.91 -0.01 13.87
N TYR A 156 -10.64 1.10 13.19
CA TYR A 156 -9.65 2.09 13.63
C TYR A 156 -10.35 3.37 14.13
N ASN A 157 -9.68 4.10 15.02
CA ASN A 157 -10.19 5.34 15.57
C ASN A 157 -10.02 6.49 14.56
N ASP A 158 -11.13 7.11 14.17
CA ASP A 158 -11.24 8.13 13.11
C ASP A 158 -11.74 9.47 13.65
N LEU A 159 -11.23 9.92 14.80
CA LEU A 159 -11.64 11.20 15.40
C LEU A 159 -11.55 12.33 14.38
N THR A 160 -12.59 13.17 14.32
CA THR A 160 -12.82 14.21 13.31
C THR A 160 -11.81 15.38 13.31
N ARG A 161 -10.72 15.26 14.08
CA ARG A 161 -9.65 16.27 14.22
C ARG A 161 -8.26 15.76 13.83
N PHE A 162 -8.14 14.52 13.37
CA PHE A 162 -6.88 14.01 12.86
C PHE A 162 -6.57 14.57 11.48
N ASN A 163 -5.32 14.96 11.24
CA ASN A 163 -4.83 15.22 9.88
C ASN A 163 -4.74 13.89 9.09
N SER A 164 -4.58 13.98 7.77
CA SER A 164 -4.53 12.80 6.89
C SER A 164 -3.45 11.78 7.29
N GLU A 165 -2.31 12.25 7.82
CA GLU A 165 -1.24 11.38 8.30
C GLU A 165 -1.64 10.59 9.55
N SER A 166 -2.34 11.22 10.49
CA SER A 166 -2.82 10.56 11.70
C SER A 166 -3.88 9.51 11.38
N ILE A 167 -4.77 9.80 10.41
CA ILE A 167 -5.76 8.82 9.90
C ILE A 167 -5.05 7.63 9.25
N ARG A 168 -4.04 7.89 8.41
CA ARG A 168 -3.22 6.82 7.78
C ARG A 168 -2.58 5.93 8.83
N ASN A 169 -1.95 6.52 9.84
CA ASN A 169 -1.28 5.78 10.91
C ASN A 169 -2.27 4.90 11.68
N ALA A 170 -3.49 5.38 11.94
CA ALA A 170 -4.52 4.59 12.61
C ALA A 170 -4.94 3.35 11.79
N VAL A 171 -5.05 3.47 10.46
CA VAL A 171 -5.34 2.31 9.59
C VAL A 171 -4.17 1.32 9.57
N ILE A 172 -2.95 1.82 9.44
CA ILE A 172 -1.73 1.00 9.45
C ILE A 172 -1.63 0.22 10.77
N GLU A 173 -1.80 0.90 11.90
CA GLU A 173 -1.74 0.29 13.23
C GLU A 173 -2.83 -0.78 13.41
N ALA A 174 -4.08 -0.50 13.01
CA ALA A 174 -5.16 -1.48 13.06
C ALA A 174 -4.87 -2.70 12.17
N THR A 175 -4.27 -2.50 10.99
CA THR A 175 -3.87 -3.56 10.07
C THR A 175 -2.76 -4.41 10.66
N MET A 176 -1.74 -3.80 11.25
CA MET A 176 -0.61 -4.51 11.89
C MET A 176 -1.08 -5.32 13.10
N ASN A 177 -1.91 -4.72 13.96
CA ASN A 177 -2.51 -5.40 15.10
C ASN A 177 -3.34 -6.62 14.69
N TYR A 178 -3.99 -6.57 13.53
CA TYR A 178 -4.72 -7.72 12.98
C TYR A 178 -3.78 -8.86 12.61
N TYR A 179 -2.68 -8.58 11.92
CA TYR A 179 -1.67 -9.59 11.57
C TYR A 179 -1.05 -10.25 12.81
N ASP A 180 -0.68 -9.45 13.82
CA ASP A 180 -0.02 -9.95 15.03
C ASP A 180 -0.92 -10.91 15.84
N LYS A 181 -2.22 -10.68 15.86
CA LYS A 181 -3.19 -11.50 16.61
C LYS A 181 -3.53 -12.83 15.95
N ASN A 182 -3.49 -12.91 14.61
CA ASN A 182 -3.99 -14.06 13.87
C ASN A 182 -2.91 -15.10 13.50
N HIS A 183 -1.72 -15.00 14.13
CA HIS A 183 -0.63 -15.99 14.33
C HIS A 183 -0.16 -16.92 13.18
N SER A 184 -0.73 -16.82 11.98
CA SER A 184 -0.27 -17.50 10.75
C SER A 184 0.58 -16.59 9.87
N ASN A 185 0.59 -15.29 10.15
CA ASN A 185 1.28 -14.25 9.38
C ASN A 185 1.86 -13.20 10.34
N MET A 186 3.00 -13.50 10.97
CA MET A 186 3.73 -12.45 11.72
C MET A 186 4.05 -11.32 10.75
N PHE A 187 3.46 -10.14 10.96
CA PHE A 187 3.95 -8.91 10.36
C PHE A 187 5.29 -8.61 11.03
N SER A 188 6.35 -9.26 10.57
CA SER A 188 7.64 -9.09 11.22
C SER A 188 8.16 -7.69 10.92
N TYR A 189 8.02 -6.80 11.92
CA TYR A 189 8.58 -5.45 11.98
C TYR A 189 10.04 -5.40 11.48
N SER A 190 10.78 -6.50 11.65
CA SER A 190 12.23 -6.55 11.52
C SER A 190 12.78 -7.67 10.62
N ARG A 191 11.93 -8.54 10.03
CA ARG A 191 12.40 -9.61 9.11
C ARG A 191 11.96 -9.32 7.68
N LEU A 192 12.94 -8.92 6.85
CA LEU A 192 12.87 -8.97 5.39
C LEU A 192 13.61 -10.21 4.87
#